data_AF-A0A972CSE3-F1
#
_entry.id   AF-A0A972CSE3-F1
#
_cell.length_a   1.000
_cell.length_b   1.000
_cell.length_c   1.000
_cell.angle_alpha   90.00
_cell.angle_beta   90.00
_cell.angle_gamma   90.00
#
_symmetry.space_group_name_H-M   'P 1'
#
loop_
_entity.id
_entity.type
_entity.pdbx_description
1 polymer ?
#
loop_
_entity_poly.entity_id
_entity_poly.type
_entity_poly.pdbx_seq_one_letter_code
_entity_poly.pdbx_strand_id
1 'polypeptide(L)'
;MDREQKMLLKEIMDYSFALVETALYLDTHPYDEEALKLHNGFSQKYSQLVSLYQAKYGPLKNNQMSGCPWAYINGPWPWEIDFDL
;
A
#
# COMPACT_ATOMS: atom_id res chain seq x y z
N MET A 1 6.78 2.49 15.84
CA MET A 1 6.48 1.47 14.81
C MET A 1 7.38 0.29 15.08
N ASP A 2 6.81 -0.89 15.32
CA ASP A 2 7.61 -2.12 15.46
C ASP A 2 8.12 -2.62 14.09
N ARG A 3 8.99 -3.63 14.09
CA ARG A 3 9.60 -4.18 12.86
C ARG A 3 8.55 -4.78 11.92
N GLU A 4 7.52 -5.44 12.43
CA GLU A 4 6.48 -6.06 11.62
C GLU A 4 5.68 -4.98 10.87
N GLN A 5 5.29 -3.91 11.58
CA GLN A 5 4.59 -2.77 11.02
C GLN A 5 5.43 -2.09 9.93
N LYS A 6 6.74 -1.90 10.15
CA LYS A 6 7.66 -1.34 9.12
C LYS A 6 7.74 -2.23 7.88
N MET A 7 7.90 -3.55 8.07
CA MET A 7 8.01 -4.49 6.95
C MET A 7 6.72 -4.54 6.12
N LEU A 8 5.56 -4.56 6.78
CA LEU A 8 4.27 -4.54 6.11
C LEU A 8 4.05 -3.24 5.33
N LEU A 9 4.41 -2.09 5.92
CA LEU A 9 4.34 -0.80 5.24
C LEU A 9 5.26 -0.75 4.01
N LYS A 10 6.48 -1.28 4.13
CA LYS A 10 7.42 -1.38 3.01
C LYS A 10 6.84 -2.24 1.88
N GLU A 11 6.28 -3.40 2.19
CA GLU A 11 5.64 -4.26 1.18
C GLU A 11 4.48 -3.52 0.48
N ILE A 12 3.65 -2.78 1.22
CA ILE A 12 2.59 -1.94 0.64
C ILE A 12 3.16 -0.90 -0.34
N MET A 13 4.27 -0.25 0.03
CA MET A 13 4.94 0.74 -0.82
C MET A 13 5.48 0.11 -2.10
N ASP A 14 6.11 -1.07 -2.01
CA ASP A 14 6.67 -1.81 -3.14
C ASP A 14 5.56 -2.17 -4.16
N TYR A 15 4.43 -2.71 -3.69
CA TYR A 15 3.28 -3.00 -4.57
C TYR A 15 2.61 -1.73 -5.09
N SER A 16 2.58 -0.64 -4.31
CA SER A 16 2.07 0.65 -4.78
C SER A 16 2.90 1.19 -5.94
N PHE A 17 4.22 1.06 -5.87
CA PHE A 17 5.12 1.45 -6.94
C PHE A 17 4.89 0.56 -8.18
N ALA A 18 4.86 -0.75 -8.01
CA ALA A 18 4.62 -1.69 -9.11
C ALA A 18 3.28 -1.46 -9.83
N LEU A 19 2.24 -1.05 -9.09
CA LEU A 19 0.95 -0.66 -9.65
C LEU A 19 1.04 0.57 -10.57
N VAL A 20 1.80 1.59 -10.17
CA VAL A 20 2.03 2.80 -10.98
C VAL A 20 2.80 2.43 -12.25
N GLU A 21 3.88 1.67 -12.13
CA GLU A 21 4.71 1.26 -13.28
C GLU A 21 3.92 0.41 -14.29
N THR A 22 3.16 -0.57 -13.81
CA THR A 22 2.37 -1.43 -14.69
C THR A 22 1.20 -0.69 -15.33
N ALA A 23 0.58 0.27 -14.65
CA ALA A 23 -0.43 1.14 -15.25
C ALA A 23 0.18 1.99 -16.37
N LEU A 24 1.32 2.62 -16.12
CA LEU A 24 2.02 3.44 -17.11
C LEU A 24 2.44 2.63 -18.35
N TYR A 25 2.87 1.38 -18.16
CA TYR A 25 3.13 0.48 -19.29
C TYR A 25 1.85 0.20 -20.09
N LEU A 26 0.75 -0.16 -19.41
CA LEU A 26 -0.54 -0.48 -20.04
C LEU A 26 -1.16 0.72 -20.78
N ASP A 27 -0.89 1.96 -20.37
CA ASP A 27 -1.30 3.16 -21.12
C ASP A 27 -0.79 3.14 -22.57
N THR A 28 0.35 2.49 -22.82
CA THR A 28 0.95 2.33 -24.15
C THR A 28 0.71 0.96 -24.78
N HIS A 29 0.40 -0.06 -23.99
CA HIS A 29 0.17 -1.45 -24.43
C HIS A 29 -1.17 -2.01 -23.88
N PRO A 30 -2.32 -1.41 -24.22
CA PRO A 30 -3.61 -1.71 -23.55
C PRO A 30 -4.16 -3.12 -23.83
N TYR A 31 -3.64 -3.81 -24.85
CA TYR A 31 -4.06 -5.15 -25.25
C TYR A 31 -3.08 -6.26 -24.81
N ASP A 32 -2.05 -5.92 -24.03
CA ASP A 32 -1.11 -6.90 -23.47
C ASP A 32 -1.77 -7.61 -22.28
N GLU A 33 -2.35 -8.78 -22.54
CA GLU A 33 -3.10 -9.56 -21.53
C GLU A 33 -2.21 -10.03 -20.36
N GLU A 34 -0.94 -10.31 -20.61
CA GLU A 34 -0.01 -10.75 -19.56
C GLU A 34 0.36 -9.58 -18.63
N ALA A 35 0.63 -8.40 -19.19
CA ALA A 35 0.85 -7.19 -18.41
C ALA A 35 -0.41 -6.80 -17.60
N LEU A 36 -1.60 -6.94 -18.18
CA LEU A 36 -2.87 -6.69 -17.49
C LEU A 36 -3.09 -7.67 -16.33
N LYS A 37 -2.80 -8.95 -16.54
CA LYS A 37 -2.88 -9.98 -15.49
C LYS A 37 -1.90 -9.70 -14.36
N LEU A 38 -0.68 -9.26 -14.68
CA LEU A 38 0.33 -8.85 -13.69
C LEU A 38 -0.16 -7.65 -12.87
N HIS A 39 -0.65 -6.59 -13.52
CA HIS A 39 -1.22 -5.42 -12.88
C HIS A 39 -2.37 -5.80 -11.93
N ASN A 40 -3.29 -6.64 -12.38
CA ASN A 40 -4.42 -7.12 -11.57
C ASN A 40 -3.94 -7.93 -10.36
N GLY A 41 -2.91 -8.75 -10.52
CA GLY A 41 -2.28 -9.48 -9.41
C GLY A 41 -1.68 -8.54 -8.36
N PHE A 42 -0.96 -7.50 -8.79
CA PHE A 42 -0.45 -6.46 -7.88
C PHE A 42 -1.57 -5.69 -7.19
N SER A 43 -2.66 -5.38 -7.90
CA SER A 43 -3.83 -4.67 -7.34
C SER A 43 -4.51 -5.48 -6.24
N GLN A 44 -4.69 -6.79 -6.47
CA GLN A 44 -5.23 -7.69 -5.47
C GLN A 44 -4.33 -7.77 -4.24
N LYS A 45 -3.03 -7.96 -4.43
CA LYS A 45 -2.06 -8.09 -3.33
C LYS A 45 -1.92 -6.80 -2.52
N TYR A 46 -1.85 -5.64 -3.19
CA TYR A 46 -1.88 -4.33 -2.54
C TYR A 46 -3.11 -4.16 -1.65
N SER A 47 -4.30 -4.49 -2.17
CA SER A 47 -5.56 -4.37 -1.43
C SER A 47 -5.60 -5.27 -0.18
N GLN A 48 -5.05 -6.49 -0.29
CA GLN A 48 -4.92 -7.41 0.84
C GLN A 48 -3.95 -6.87 1.91
N LEU A 49 -2.79 -6.36 1.52
CA LEU A 49 -1.79 -5.83 2.45
C LEU A 49 -2.30 -4.58 3.16
N VAL A 50 -2.95 -3.66 2.44
CA VAL A 50 -3.59 -2.47 3.03
C VAL A 50 -4.65 -2.89 4.04
N SER A 51 -5.51 -3.85 3.70
CA SER A 51 -6.54 -4.36 4.62
C SER A 51 -5.92 -4.98 5.88
N LEU A 52 -4.86 -5.79 5.72
CA LEU A 52 -4.13 -6.40 6.83
C LEU A 52 -3.48 -5.35 7.74
N TYR A 53 -2.84 -4.33 7.16
CA TYR A 53 -2.23 -3.25 7.91
C TYR A 53 -3.29 -2.49 8.71
N GLN A 54 -4.41 -2.14 8.06
CA GLN A 54 -5.48 -1.39 8.71
C GLN A 54 -6.11 -2.13 9.87
N ALA A 55 -6.31 -3.45 9.74
CA ALA A 55 -6.86 -4.28 10.80
C ALA A 55 -5.96 -4.30 12.05
N LYS A 56 -4.64 -4.17 11.88
CA LYS A 56 -3.66 -4.20 12.98
C LYS A 56 -3.31 -2.82 13.54
N TYR A 57 -3.17 -1.82 12.68
CA TYR A 57 -2.51 -0.55 13.01
C TYR A 57 -3.37 0.69 12.76
N GLY A 58 -4.57 0.55 12.20
CA GLY A 58 -5.47 1.66 11.91
C GLY A 58 -5.31 2.24 10.48
N PRO A 59 -6.03 3.34 10.17
CA PRO A 59 -6.15 3.85 8.81
C PRO A 59 -4.81 4.39 8.27
N LEU A 60 -4.46 3.96 7.06
CA LEU A 60 -3.32 4.44 6.28
C LEU A 60 -3.62 5.71 5.46
N LYS A 61 -4.90 5.96 5.14
CA LYS A 61 -5.36 7.08 4.33
C LYS A 61 -6.49 7.81 5.05
N ASN A 62 -6.59 9.11 4.82
CA ASN A 62 -7.62 9.97 5.42
C ASN A 62 -9.05 9.70 4.91
N ASN A 63 -9.21 8.87 3.88
CA ASN A 63 -10.50 8.46 3.33
C ASN A 63 -11.00 7.12 3.86
N GLN A 64 -10.37 6.58 4.92
CA GLN A 64 -10.70 5.30 5.52
C GLN A 64 -11.50 5.49 6.82
N MET A 65 -12.25 4.46 7.23
CA MET A 65 -12.98 4.47 8.49
C MET A 65 -12.02 4.60 9.68
N SER A 66 -12.43 5.38 10.68
CA SER A 66 -11.65 5.64 11.89
C SER A 66 -12.52 5.45 13.13
N GLY A 67 -11.88 5.03 14.23
CA GLY A 67 -12.44 5.20 15.57
C GLY A 67 -12.37 6.65 16.05
N CYS A 68 -12.68 6.84 17.34
CA CYS A 68 -12.52 8.10 18.06
C CYS A 68 -11.47 7.92 19.17
N PRO A 69 -10.47 8.81 19.29
CA PRO A 69 -10.19 10.00 18.47
C PRO A 69 -9.72 9.64 17.05
N TRP A 70 -9.63 10.64 16.16
CA TRP A 70 -9.26 10.47 14.74
C TRP A 70 -7.95 9.67 14.59
N ALA A 71 -8.05 8.39 14.22
CA ALA A 71 -6.95 7.44 14.32
C ALA A 71 -5.87 7.65 13.25
N TYR A 72 -6.20 8.34 12.15
CA TYR A 72 -5.26 8.63 11.06
C TYR A 72 -4.06 9.50 11.51
N ILE A 73 -4.23 10.32 12.56
CA ILE A 73 -3.14 11.16 13.09
C ILE A 73 -2.31 10.48 14.19
N ASN A 74 -2.63 9.23 14.56
CA ASN A 74 -1.98 8.54 15.69
C ASN A 74 -0.71 7.77 15.31
N GLY A 75 -0.38 7.67 14.01
CA GLY A 75 0.81 6.98 13.53
C GLY A 75 2.00 7.92 13.33
N PRO A 76 3.25 7.41 13.33
CA PRO A 76 4.37 8.21 12.86
C PRO A 76 4.11 8.61 11.42
N TRP A 77 4.37 9.87 11.11
CA TRP A 77 4.23 10.38 9.76
C TRP A 77 5.28 9.73 8.84
N PRO A 78 5.05 9.67 7.52
CA PRO A 78 5.97 9.02 6.59
C PRO A 78 7.43 9.50 6.70
N TRP A 79 7.66 10.77 7.06
CA TRP A 79 8.99 11.36 7.25
C TRP A 79 9.65 11.04 8.59
N GLU A 80 8.92 10.44 9.55
CA GLU A 80 9.45 10.01 10.86
C GLU A 80 9.88 8.55 10.85
N ILE A 81 9.65 7.84 9.74
CA ILE A 81 9.94 6.41 9.63
C ILE A 81 11.35 6.24 9.11
N ASP A 82 12.23 5.74 9.98
CA ASP A 82 13.52 5.22 9.58
C ASP A 82 13.35 3.81 8.97
N PHE A 83 13.64 3.69 7.68
CA PHE A 83 13.59 2.43 6.93
C PHE A 83 14.94 1.71 6.87
N ASP A 84 16.00 2.29 7.43
CA ASP A 84 17.28 1.60 7.59
C ASP A 84 17.08 0.47 8.63
N LEU A 85 17.21 -0.77 8.15
CA LEU A 85 16.99 -2.02 8.88
C LEU A 85 18.32 -2.65 9.32
#